data_AF-A0A3D3DK02-F1
#
_entry.id   AF-A0A3D3DK02-F1
#
_cell.length_a   1.000
_cell.length_b   1.000
_cell.length_c   1.000
_cell.angle_alpha   90.00
_cell.angle_beta   90.00
_cell.angle_gamma   90.00
#
_symmetry.space_group_name_H-M   'P 1'
#
loop_
_entity.id
_entity.type
_entity.pdbx_description
1 polymer ?
#
loop_
_entity_poly.entity_id
_entity_poly.type
_entity_poly.pdbx_seq_one_letter_code
_entity_poly.pdbx_strand_id
1 'polypeptide(L)'
;IGEAFHITSDEVLSWNQIYAEIAAAVGAEAPRVVKVPTDFICQVAPQMTGPLKGDKAHPGIFDNTKIKRLVPEFRCRKSFHTGVRESVQWLRAHPEQQNLRPELDALIENVITTWERQG
;
A
#
# COMPACT_ATOMS: atom_id res chain seq x y z
N ILE A 1 4.81 -30.89 7.84
CA ILE A 1 5.35 -30.36 6.56
C ILE A 1 4.20 -30.38 5.56
N GLY A 2 4.01 -29.31 4.78
CA GLY A 2 2.84 -29.15 3.91
C GLY A 2 1.72 -28.26 4.48
N GLU A 3 2.00 -27.50 5.52
CA GLU A 3 1.04 -26.56 6.11
C GLU A 3 1.33 -25.12 5.67
N ALA A 4 0.27 -24.35 5.43
CA ALA A 4 0.35 -22.91 5.17
C ALA A 4 0.29 -22.10 6.48
N PHE A 5 1.03 -20.99 6.50
CA PHE A 5 1.09 -20.03 7.60
C PHE A 5 1.06 -18.61 7.06
N HIS A 6 0.35 -17.71 7.75
CA HIS A 6 0.55 -16.28 7.57
C HIS A 6 1.79 -15.85 8.35
N ILE A 7 2.69 -15.13 7.69
CA ILE A 7 3.85 -14.47 8.31
C ILE A 7 3.65 -12.97 8.12
N THR A 8 2.81 -12.39 8.98
CA THR A 8 2.38 -10.99 8.87
C THR A 8 2.40 -10.33 10.25
N SER A 9 2.40 -9.01 10.30
CA SER A 9 2.17 -8.29 11.55
C SER A 9 0.69 -8.32 11.92
N ASP A 10 0.38 -7.99 13.17
CA ASP A 10 -1.01 -7.75 13.60
C ASP A 10 -1.44 -6.29 13.39
N GLU A 11 -0.59 -5.46 12.77
CA GLU A 11 -0.94 -4.07 12.46
C GLU A 11 -1.99 -4.04 11.35
N VAL A 12 -3.08 -3.32 11.59
CA VAL A 12 -4.13 -3.08 10.60
C VAL A 12 -4.10 -1.62 10.20
N LEU A 13 -3.74 -1.34 8.95
CA LEU A 13 -3.65 0.01 8.40
C LEU A 13 -4.60 0.17 7.23
N SER A 14 -5.32 1.29 7.21
CA SER A 14 -6.02 1.75 6.01
C SER A 14 -5.05 2.31 4.98
N TRP A 15 -5.47 2.35 3.70
CA TRP A 15 -4.72 3.04 2.65
C TRP A 15 -4.36 4.48 3.03
N ASN A 16 -5.28 5.21 3.70
CA ASN A 16 -5.02 6.59 4.14
C ASN A 16 -3.85 6.67 5.14
N GLN A 17 -3.79 5.74 6.09
CA GLN A 17 -2.69 5.68 7.06
C GLN A 17 -1.38 5.30 6.38
N ILE A 18 -1.40 4.30 5.49
CA ILE A 18 -0.23 3.89 4.71
C ILE A 18 0.35 5.10 3.94
N TYR A 19 -0.48 5.86 3.22
CA TYR A 19 -0.02 7.03 2.48
C TYR A 19 0.45 8.17 3.39
N ALA A 20 -0.17 8.38 4.55
CA ALA A 20 0.29 9.38 5.51
C ALA A 20 1.69 9.04 6.07
N GLU A 21 1.93 7.77 6.39
CA GLU A 21 3.23 7.27 6.86
C GLU A 21 4.31 7.38 5.78
N ILE A 22 3.96 7.07 4.52
CA ILE A 22 4.87 7.27 3.37
C ILE A 22 5.22 8.75 3.21
N ALA A 23 4.22 9.65 3.24
CA ALA A 23 4.44 11.09 3.12
C ALA A 23 5.37 11.63 4.21
N ALA A 24 5.15 11.23 5.47
CA ALA A 24 6.02 11.57 6.58
C ALA A 24 7.45 11.04 6.38
N ALA A 25 7.61 9.81 5.90
CA ALA A 25 8.91 9.20 5.66
C ALA A 25 9.72 9.91 4.56
N VAL A 26 9.06 10.39 3.50
CA VAL A 26 9.70 11.19 2.45
C VAL A 26 9.83 12.66 2.82
N GLY A 27 9.29 13.11 3.96
CA GLY A 27 9.34 14.51 4.39
C GLY A 27 8.43 15.43 3.56
N ALA A 28 7.35 14.89 3.01
CA ALA A 28 6.30 15.64 2.33
C ALA A 28 5.18 16.07 3.28
N GLU A 29 4.39 17.06 2.87
CA GLU A 29 3.14 17.39 3.54
C GLU A 29 2.13 16.22 3.49
N ALA A 30 1.07 16.32 4.30
CA ALA A 30 0.02 15.31 4.32
C ALA A 30 -0.57 15.11 2.91
N PRO A 31 -0.79 13.86 2.47
CA PRO A 31 -1.22 13.59 1.11
C PRO A 31 -2.64 14.11 0.87
N ARG A 32 -2.87 14.75 -0.28
CA ARG A 32 -4.22 15.03 -0.77
C ARG A 32 -4.87 13.72 -1.21
N VAL A 33 -5.83 13.23 -0.43
CA VAL A 33 -6.53 11.97 -0.73
C VAL A 33 -7.83 12.25 -1.50
N VAL A 34 -7.85 11.92 -2.79
CA VAL A 34 -9.07 11.93 -3.61
C VAL A 34 -9.76 10.56 -3.50
N LYS A 35 -11.03 10.56 -3.08
CA LYS A 35 -11.82 9.34 -2.92
C LYS A 35 -12.59 9.05 -4.20
N VAL A 36 -12.14 8.05 -4.96
CA VAL A 36 -12.75 7.64 -6.22
C VAL A 36 -13.28 6.20 -6.09
N PRO A 37 -14.54 5.91 -6.50
CA PRO A 37 -15.06 4.55 -6.47
C PRO A 37 -14.23 3.58 -7.31
N THR A 38 -13.96 2.37 -6.81
CA THR A 38 -13.14 1.37 -7.52
C THR A 38 -13.68 1.03 -8.90
N ASP A 39 -15.00 0.94 -9.06
CA ASP A 39 -15.63 0.67 -10.37
C ASP A 39 -15.33 1.78 -11.38
N PHE A 40 -15.33 3.03 -10.94
CA PHE A 40 -14.97 4.16 -11.79
C PHE A 40 -13.50 4.10 -12.21
N ILE A 41 -12.59 3.83 -11.27
CA ILE A 41 -11.17 3.67 -11.58
C ILE A 41 -10.97 2.56 -12.63
N CYS A 42 -11.69 1.44 -12.49
CA CYS A 42 -11.58 0.31 -13.43
C CYS A 42 -12.20 0.62 -14.80
N GLN A 43 -13.17 1.53 -14.90
CA GLN A 43 -13.71 1.98 -16.19
C GLN A 43 -12.70 2.86 -16.94
N VAL A 44 -12.06 3.80 -16.23
CA VAL A 44 -11.07 4.72 -16.82
C VAL A 44 -9.72 4.04 -17.06
N ALA A 45 -9.33 3.11 -16.19
CA ALA A 45 -8.09 2.36 -16.24
C ALA A 45 -8.34 0.84 -16.15
N PRO A 46 -8.83 0.20 -17.23
CA PRO A 46 -9.18 -1.23 -17.22
C PRO A 46 -8.07 -2.17 -16.73
N GLN A 47 -6.81 -1.82 -16.98
CA GLN A 47 -5.63 -2.55 -16.51
C GLN A 47 -5.54 -2.65 -14.97
N MET A 48 -6.21 -1.75 -14.23
CA MET A 48 -6.25 -1.76 -12.78
C MET A 48 -7.34 -2.68 -12.20
N THR A 49 -8.20 -3.27 -13.04
CA THR A 49 -9.32 -4.12 -12.58
C THR A 49 -8.85 -5.27 -11.71
N GLY A 50 -7.88 -6.07 -12.20
CA GLY A 50 -7.30 -7.17 -11.43
C GLY A 50 -6.61 -6.69 -10.15
N PRO A 51 -5.63 -5.77 -10.24
CA PRO A 51 -4.90 -5.26 -9.08
C PRO A 51 -5.77 -4.60 -8.00
N LEU A 52 -6.88 -3.96 -8.37
CA LEU A 52 -7.77 -3.29 -7.41
C LEU A 52 -8.83 -4.25 -6.88
N LYS A 53 -9.67 -4.82 -7.75
CA LYS A 53 -10.81 -5.65 -7.30
C LYS A 53 -10.38 -6.97 -6.68
N GLY A 54 -9.27 -7.55 -7.14
CA GLY A 54 -8.80 -8.84 -6.63
C GLY A 54 -7.98 -8.74 -5.34
N ASP A 55 -7.52 -7.55 -4.95
CA ASP A 55 -6.53 -7.38 -3.89
C ASP A 55 -6.80 -6.11 -3.07
N LYS A 56 -6.65 -4.93 -3.67
CA LYS A 56 -6.57 -3.65 -2.92
C LYS A 56 -7.90 -3.05 -2.49
N ALA A 57 -9.01 -3.54 -3.03
CA ALA A 57 -10.36 -3.08 -2.68
C ALA A 57 -10.88 -3.69 -1.37
N HIS A 58 -10.25 -4.77 -0.89
CA HIS A 58 -10.65 -5.47 0.32
C HIS A 58 -9.61 -5.29 1.45
N PRO A 59 -10.04 -5.30 2.73
CA PRO A 59 -9.09 -5.26 3.85
C PRO A 59 -8.19 -6.50 3.89
N GLY A 60 -6.88 -6.30 3.94
CA GLY A 60 -5.89 -7.37 4.14
C GLY A 60 -5.59 -7.62 5.62
N ILE A 61 -6.53 -8.24 6.35
CA ILE A 61 -6.37 -8.60 7.76
C ILE A 61 -6.12 -10.12 7.86
N PHE A 62 -5.00 -10.52 8.47
CA PHE A 62 -4.57 -11.90 8.51
C PHE A 62 -4.59 -12.48 9.92
N ASP A 63 -5.03 -13.74 10.03
CA ASP A 63 -4.98 -14.48 11.30
C ASP A 63 -3.59 -15.09 11.52
N ASN A 64 -2.85 -14.53 12.49
CA ASN A 64 -1.54 -15.03 12.92
C ASN A 64 -1.63 -16.05 14.09
N THR A 65 -2.83 -16.48 14.50
CA THR A 65 -3.01 -17.40 15.64
C THR A 65 -2.29 -18.72 15.43
N LYS A 66 -2.28 -19.24 14.20
CA LYS A 66 -1.63 -20.51 13.86
C LYS A 66 -0.11 -20.46 14.11
N ILE A 67 0.58 -19.44 13.60
CA ILE A 67 2.02 -19.32 13.79
C ILE A 67 2.36 -19.04 15.25
N LYS A 68 1.58 -18.21 15.95
CA LYS A 68 1.79 -17.89 17.37
C LYS A 68 1.58 -19.09 18.30
N ARG A 69 0.73 -20.05 17.94
CA ARG A 69 0.60 -21.31 18.72
C ARG A 69 1.85 -22.19 18.61
N LEU A 70 2.47 -22.23 17.43
CA LEU A 70 3.65 -23.07 17.19
C LEU A 70 4.96 -22.38 17.54
N VAL A 71 4.99 -21.05 17.45
CA VAL A 71 6.13 -20.19 17.78
C VAL A 71 5.61 -19.01 18.62
N PRO A 72 5.45 -19.19 19.95
CA PRO A 72 4.89 -18.16 20.84
C PRO A 72 5.63 -16.81 20.80
N GLU A 73 6.91 -16.82 20.46
CA GLU A 73 7.79 -15.67 20.38
C GLU A 73 7.66 -14.92 19.05
N PHE A 74 6.89 -15.47 18.09
CA PHE A 74 6.66 -14.82 16.81
C PHE A 74 5.91 -13.50 17.00
N ARG A 75 6.62 -12.42 16.71
CA ARG A 75 6.08 -11.07 16.63
C ARG A 75 6.87 -10.23 15.63
N CYS A 76 6.17 -9.48 14.79
CA CYS A 76 6.79 -8.45 13.96
C CYS A 76 7.20 -7.28 14.86
N ARG A 77 8.50 -7.14 15.15
CA ARG A 77 9.02 -6.13 16.08
C ARG A 77 9.14 -4.74 15.48
N LYS A 78 9.13 -4.64 14.15
CA LYS A 78 9.26 -3.39 13.41
C LYS A 78 7.88 -3.02 12.88
N SER A 79 7.41 -1.83 13.26
CA SER A 79 6.14 -1.29 12.76
C SER A 79 6.28 -0.83 11.31
N PHE A 80 5.16 -0.64 10.63
CA PHE A 80 5.15 -0.03 9.30
C PHE A 80 5.82 1.35 9.28
N HIS A 81 5.53 2.21 10.26
CA HIS A 81 6.14 3.55 10.42
C HIS A 81 7.68 3.48 10.39
N THR A 82 8.28 2.58 11.18
CA THR A 82 9.74 2.42 11.22
C THR A 82 10.25 1.82 9.93
N GLY A 83 9.59 0.77 9.42
CA GLY A 83 10.00 0.08 8.19
C GLY A 83 10.02 0.99 6.97
N VAL A 84 8.97 1.79 6.75
CA VAL A 84 8.87 2.67 5.58
C VAL A 84 9.95 3.77 5.61
N ARG A 85 10.30 4.29 6.80
CA ARG A 85 11.39 5.28 6.96
C ARG A 85 12.74 4.71 6.60
N GLU A 86 13.03 3.49 7.05
CA GLU A 86 14.26 2.78 6.68
C GLU A 86 14.31 2.49 5.18
N SER A 87 13.20 2.07 4.56
CA SER A 87 13.12 1.86 3.11
C SER A 87 13.39 3.15 2.33
N VAL A 88 12.80 4.28 2.74
CA VAL A 88 13.04 5.60 2.10
C VAL A 88 14.50 6.02 2.26
N GLN A 89 15.07 5.86 3.46
CA GLN A 89 16.49 6.17 3.69
C GLN A 89 17.40 5.33 2.78
N TRP A 90 17.11 4.04 2.66
CA TRP A 90 17.88 3.15 1.80
C TRP A 90 17.77 3.52 0.33
N LEU A 91 16.56 3.81 -0.18
CA LEU A 91 16.33 4.24 -1.57
C LEU A 91 16.97 5.60 -1.90
N ARG A 92 17.07 6.51 -0.92
CA ARG A 92 17.82 7.77 -1.08
C ARG A 92 19.32 7.54 -1.18
N ALA A 93 19.84 6.54 -0.47
CA ALA A 93 21.24 6.14 -0.55
C ALA A 93 21.58 5.34 -1.82
N HIS A 94 20.58 4.78 -2.50
CA HIS A 94 20.73 3.97 -3.71
C HIS A 94 19.80 4.47 -4.84
N PRO A 95 20.05 5.65 -5.43
CA PRO A 95 19.19 6.23 -6.46
C PRO A 95 18.97 5.32 -7.68
N GLU A 96 19.94 4.48 -8.02
CA GLU A 96 19.87 3.52 -9.12
C GLU A 96 18.83 2.41 -8.91
N GLN A 97 18.40 2.20 -7.66
CA GLN A 97 17.35 1.23 -7.31
C GLN A 97 15.95 1.86 -7.30
N GLN A 98 15.84 3.17 -7.54
CA GLN A 98 14.55 3.84 -7.62
C GLN A 98 13.87 3.46 -8.93
N ASN A 99 12.70 2.82 -8.83
CA ASN A 99 11.90 2.40 -9.97
C ASN A 99 10.79 3.41 -10.23
N LEU A 100 11.14 4.52 -10.88
CA LEU A 100 10.19 5.55 -11.29
C LEU A 100 9.29 5.03 -12.41
N ARG A 101 7.98 5.25 -12.29
CA ARG A 101 6.97 4.83 -13.28
C ARG A 101 6.11 6.00 -13.73
N PRO A 102 6.63 6.91 -14.58
CA PRO A 102 5.88 8.08 -15.05
C PRO A 102 4.54 7.72 -15.72
N GLU A 103 4.44 6.54 -16.32
CA GLU A 103 3.22 6.02 -16.92
C GLU A 103 2.12 5.74 -15.89
N LEU A 104 2.49 5.32 -14.68
CA LEU A 104 1.54 5.13 -13.57
C LEU A 104 1.08 6.48 -13.02
N ASP A 105 1.99 7.44 -12.91
CA ASP A 105 1.65 8.80 -12.47
C ASP A 105 0.63 9.45 -13.43
N ALA A 106 0.89 9.35 -14.74
CA ALA A 106 -0.03 9.84 -15.77
C ALA A 106 -1.40 9.13 -15.73
N LEU A 107 -1.43 7.82 -15.44
CA LEU A 107 -2.66 7.07 -15.28
C LEU A 107 -3.49 7.56 -14.09
N ILE A 108 -2.83 7.78 -12.94
CA ILE A 108 -3.48 8.28 -11.72
C ILE A 108 -4.04 9.69 -11.97
N GLU A 109 -3.26 10.57 -12.60
CA GLU A 109 -3.70 11.93 -12.94
C GLU A 109 -4.91 11.92 -13.88
N ASN A 110 -4.92 11.04 -14.89
CA ASN A 110 -6.07 10.89 -15.78
C ASN A 110 -7.34 10.46 -15.03
N VAL A 111 -7.22 9.52 -14.08
CA VAL A 111 -8.36 9.10 -13.23
C VAL A 111 -8.88 10.25 -12.39
N ILE A 112 -7.99 11.01 -11.73
CA ILE A 112 -8.35 12.15 -10.88
C ILE A 112 -9.04 13.23 -11.70
N THR A 113 -8.41 13.68 -12.79
CA THR A 113 -8.96 14.73 -13.66
C THR A 113 -10.31 14.31 -14.26
N THR A 114 -10.48 13.05 -14.66
CA THR A 114 -11.75 12.57 -15.21
C THR A 114 -12.84 12.52 -14.14
N TRP A 115 -12.51 12.13 -12.92
CA TRP A 115 -13.43 12.12 -11.78
C TRP A 115 -13.88 13.53 -11.40
N GLU A 116 -12.95 14.49 -11.30
CA GLU A 116 -13.25 15.88 -10.92
C GLU A 116 -14.11 16.61 -11.95
N ARG A 117 -14.07 16.23 -13.24
CA ARG A 117 -14.92 16.81 -14.29
C ARG A 117 -16.37 16.31 -14.27
N GLN A 118 -16.65 15.21 -13.56
CA GLN A 118 -17.99 14.64 -13.47
C GLN A 118 -18.75 15.09 -12.21
N GLY A 119 -18.04 15.69 -11.24
CA GLY A 119 -18.63 16.34 -10.06
C GLY A 119 -18.84 17.82 -10.27
#